data_AF-A0A4Q1ZTD1-F1
#
_entry.id   AF-A0A4Q1ZTD1-F1
#
_cell.length_a   1.000
_cell.length_b   1.000
_cell.length_c   1.000
_cell.angle_alpha   90.00
_cell.angle_beta   90.00
_cell.angle_gamma   90.00
#
_symmetry.space_group_name_H-M   'P 1'
#
loop_
_entity.id
_entity.type
_entity.pdbx_description
1 polymer ?
#
loop_
_entity_poly.entity_id
_entity_poly.type
_entity_poly.pdbx_seq_one_letter_code
_entity_poly.pdbx_strand_id
1 'polypeptide(L)'
;MLGLILWCDGAEGRALIWCEDHGDLAWYEAGSEEVAPVPVRTGDLVHVGVSAEPGLRRAQALRIVARGAHADLPRRLTREAAG
;
A
#
# COMPACT_ATOMS: atom_id res chain seq x y z
N MET A 1 6.93 5.74 7.21
CA MET A 1 7.56 4.66 6.42
C MET A 1 7.14 4.83 4.98
N LEU A 2 8.08 4.74 4.03
CA LEU A 2 7.75 4.70 2.60
C LEU A 2 7.24 3.32 2.21
N GLY A 3 6.28 3.28 1.30
CA GLY A 3 5.76 2.04 0.75
C GLY A 3 5.19 2.20 -0.65
N LEU A 4 5.13 1.08 -1.37
CA LEU A 4 4.57 1.00 -2.72
C LEU A 4 3.25 0.25 -2.71
N ILE A 5 2.24 0.83 -3.36
CA ILE A 5 0.94 0.19 -3.53
C ILE A 5 1.09 -0.95 -4.53
N LEU A 6 0.98 -2.20 -4.07
CA LEU A 6 1.03 -3.38 -4.93
C LEU A 6 -0.34 -3.73 -5.51
N TRP A 7 -1.38 -3.46 -4.74
CA TRP A 7 -2.77 -3.69 -5.14
C TRP A 7 -3.67 -2.67 -4.46
N CYS A 8 -4.74 -2.27 -5.13
CA CYS A 8 -5.80 -1.48 -4.53
C CYS A 8 -7.16 -1.83 -5.12
N ASP A 9 -8.19 -1.71 -4.30
CA ASP A 9 -9.58 -1.77 -4.66
C ASP A 9 -10.19 -0.37 -4.52
N GLY A 10 -10.46 0.26 -5.66
CA GLY A 10 -11.02 1.61 -5.69
C GLY A 10 -12.49 1.70 -5.27
N ALA A 11 -13.23 0.58 -5.25
CA ALA A 11 -14.62 0.56 -4.80
C ALA A 11 -14.70 0.48 -3.27
N GLU A 12 -13.85 -0.36 -2.66
CA GLU A 12 -13.82 -0.57 -1.21
C GLU A 12 -12.76 0.28 -0.50
N GLY A 13 -11.93 1.03 -1.24
CA GLY A 13 -10.89 1.90 -0.69
C GLY A 13 -9.79 1.15 0.06
N ARG A 14 -9.48 -0.07 -0.38
CA ARG A 14 -8.48 -0.96 0.26
C ARG A 14 -7.19 -0.98 -0.54
N ALA A 15 -6.07 -1.21 0.13
CA ALA A 15 -4.79 -1.37 -0.54
C ALA A 15 -3.82 -2.28 0.22
N LEU A 16 -2.97 -2.97 -0.55
CA LEU A 16 -1.80 -3.69 -0.04
C LEU A 16 -0.55 -2.90 -0.37
N ILE A 17 0.27 -2.66 0.66
CA ILE A 17 1.46 -1.82 0.60
C ILE A 17 2.69 -2.65 0.95
N TRP A 18 3.71 -2.58 0.11
CA TRP A 18 5.03 -3.12 0.44
C TRP A 18 5.94 -2.00 0.91
N CYS A 19 6.38 -2.09 2.16
CA CYS A 19 7.15 -1.04 2.81
C CYS A 19 8.66 -1.17 2.55
N GLU A 20 9.37 -0.05 2.73
CA GLU A 20 10.84 0.04 2.59
C GLU A 20 11.62 -0.87 3.55
N ASP A 21 10.98 -1.40 4.59
CA ASP A 21 11.57 -2.38 5.50
C ASP A 21 11.56 -3.81 4.97
N HIS A 22 10.95 -4.04 3.80
CA HIS A 22 10.84 -5.32 3.11
C HIS A 22 10.21 -6.45 3.94
N GLY A 23 9.50 -6.13 5.02
CA GLY A 23 8.75 -7.12 5.79
C GLY A 23 7.41 -7.50 5.15
N ASP A 24 6.51 -8.09 5.94
CA ASP A 24 5.16 -8.45 5.47
C ASP A 24 4.40 -7.25 4.92
N LEU A 25 3.43 -7.53 4.03
CA LEU A 25 2.60 -6.49 3.43
C LEU A 25 1.75 -5.78 4.49
N ALA A 26 1.62 -4.46 4.35
CA ALA A 26 0.75 -3.66 5.18
C ALA A 26 -0.62 -3.46 4.50
N TRP A 27 -1.69 -3.64 5.28
CA TRP A 27 -3.07 -3.49 4.85
C TRP A 27 -3.60 -2.09 5.15
N TYR A 28 -4.18 -1.44 4.14
CA TYR A 28 -4.88 -0.17 4.27
C TYR A 28 -6.36 -0.34 3.94
N GLU A 29 -7.23 0.37 4.67
CA GLU A 29 -8.67 0.39 4.46
C GLU A 29 -9.22 1.79 4.73
N ALA A 30 -9.83 2.38 3.69
CA ALA A 30 -10.53 3.64 3.77
C ALA A 30 -11.68 3.57 4.78
N GLY A 31 -11.73 4.54 5.71
CA GLY A 31 -12.78 4.61 6.73
C GLY A 31 -12.33 4.19 8.14
N SER A 32 -11.11 3.64 8.30
CA SER A 32 -10.49 3.56 9.64
C SER A 32 -9.83 4.86 10.10
N GLU A 33 -9.94 5.92 9.29
CA GLU A 33 -9.38 7.24 9.58
C GLU A 33 -10.47 8.31 9.49
N GLU A 34 -10.34 9.40 10.26
CA GLU A 34 -11.29 10.52 10.26
C GLU A 34 -11.22 11.37 8.97
N VAL A 35 -10.22 11.14 8.13
CA VAL A 35 -9.97 11.90 6.89
C VAL A 35 -10.56 11.17 5.69
N ALA A 36 -11.13 11.93 4.74
CA ALA A 36 -11.63 11.39 3.49
C ALA A 36 -10.53 10.60 2.74
N PRO A 37 -10.83 9.40 2.23
CA PRO A 37 -9.83 8.54 1.63
C PRO A 37 -9.27 9.15 0.35
N VAL A 38 -7.95 9.04 0.19
CA VAL A 38 -7.24 9.51 -1.01
C VAL A 38 -7.33 8.41 -2.08
N PRO A 39 -7.73 8.72 -3.33
CA PRO A 39 -7.74 7.72 -4.39
C PRO A 39 -6.30 7.30 -4.71
N VAL A 40 -5.98 6.04 -4.45
CA VAL A 40 -4.66 5.41 -4.71
C VAL A 40 -4.68 4.57 -5.98
N ARG A 41 -3.49 4.30 -6.53
CA ARG A 41 -3.30 3.39 -7.67
C ARG A 41 -2.13 2.47 -7.42
N THR A 42 -2.19 1.26 -7.98
CA THR A 42 -1.04 0.35 -8.06
C THR A 42 0.17 1.06 -8.67
N GLY A 43 1.32 0.96 -8.00
CA GLY A 43 2.58 1.62 -8.36
C GLY A 43 2.76 3.03 -7.80
N ASP A 44 1.77 3.58 -7.09
CA ASP A 44 1.95 4.82 -6.32
C ASP A 44 2.92 4.59 -5.15
N LEU A 45 3.79 5.57 -4.92
CA LEU A 45 4.65 5.67 -3.75
C LEU A 45 3.92 6.48 -2.68
N VAL A 46 3.83 5.91 -1.48
CA VAL A 46 3.11 6.48 -0.34
C VAL A 46 4.01 6.57 0.89
N HIS A 47 3.65 7.47 1.78
CA HIS A 47 4.13 7.49 3.15
C HIS A 47 2.99 7.09 4.07
N VAL A 48 3.26 6.14 4.96
CA VAL A 48 2.28 5.59 5.91
C VAL A 48 2.90 5.46 7.31
N GLY A 49 2.03 5.53 8.32
CA GLY A 49 2.27 4.91 9.62
C GLY A 49 1.94 3.42 9.55
N VAL A 50 2.70 2.58 10.27
CA VAL A 50 2.45 1.14 10.34
C VAL A 50 2.36 0.73 11.80
N SER A 51 1.28 0.05 12.17
CA SER A 51 1.13 -0.63 13.46
C SER A 51 1.13 -2.14 13.24
N ALA A 52 1.71 -2.87 14.19
CA ALA A 52 1.64 -4.32 14.22
C ALA A 52 0.49 -4.75 15.13
N GLU A 53 -0.52 -5.38 14.54
CA GLU A 53 -1.59 -6.08 15.22
C GLU A 53 -1.35 -7.60 15.09
N PRO A 54 -1.90 -8.45 15.97
CA PRO A 54 -1.72 -9.90 15.86
C PRO A 54 -2.17 -10.42 14.49
N GLY A 55 -1.20 -10.83 13.66
CA GLY A 55 -1.45 -11.35 12.32
C GLY A 55 -1.71 -10.31 11.23
N LEU A 56 -1.59 -9.00 11.52
CA LEU A 56 -1.85 -7.93 10.54
C LEU A 56 -0.91 -6.75 10.75
N ARG A 57 -0.20 -6.34 9.70
CA ARG A 57 0.44 -5.02 9.64
C ARG A 57 -0.57 -4.03 9.10
N ARG A 58 -1.05 -3.10 9.92
CA ARG A 58 -2.03 -2.10 9.49
C ARG A 58 -1.33 -0.82 9.08
N ALA A 59 -1.66 -0.32 7.89
CA ALA A 59 -1.21 0.96 7.38
C ALA A 59 -2.23 2.06 7.70
N GLN A 60 -1.74 3.21 8.14
CA GLN A 60 -2.54 4.37 8.57
C GLN A 60 -1.87 5.66 8.10
N ALA A 61 -2.58 6.76 8.20
CA ALA A 61 -2.18 8.12 7.82
C ALA A 61 -1.58 8.17 6.40
N LEU A 62 -2.25 7.53 5.46
CA LEU A 62 -1.74 7.36 4.09
C LEU A 62 -1.62 8.71 3.38
N ARG A 63 -0.43 9.00 2.88
CA ARG A 63 -0.15 10.19 2.07
C ARG A 63 0.59 9.79 0.81
N ILE A 64 0.16 10.33 -0.32
CA ILE A 64 0.81 10.08 -1.61
C ILE A 64 2.07 10.94 -1.71
N VAL A 65 3.20 10.28 -1.98
CA VAL A 65 4.50 10.93 -2.19
C VAL A 65 4.74 11.13 -3.68
N ALA A 66 4.51 10.10 -4.50
CA ALA A 66 4.62 10.19 -5.95
C ALA A 66 3.63 9.24 -6.64
N ARG A 67 3.04 9.70 -7.74
CA ARG A 67 2.09 8.90 -8.55
C ARG A 67 2.85 8.03 -9.54
N GLY A 68 2.48 6.75 -9.62
CA GLY A 68 3.03 5.81 -10.60
C GLY A 68 4.56 5.70 -10.63
N ALA A 69 5.23 6.00 -9.50
CA ALA A 69 6.69 6.02 -9.41
C ALA A 69 7.33 4.70 -9.85
N HIS A 70 6.63 3.59 -9.58
CA HIS A 70 7.05 2.25 -9.97
C HIS A 70 5.86 1.45 -10.51
N ALA A 71 5.20 1.96 -11.54
CA ALA A 71 4.03 1.31 -12.15
C ALA A 71 4.29 -0.11 -12.71
N ASP A 72 5.55 -0.43 -13.04
CA ASP A 72 5.96 -1.74 -13.55
C ASP A 72 6.29 -2.76 -12.44
N LEU A 73 6.64 -2.29 -11.24
CA LEU A 73 7.14 -3.14 -10.15
C LEU A 73 6.12 -4.20 -9.69
N PRO A 74 4.82 -3.90 -9.48
CA PRO A 74 3.84 -4.91 -9.09
C PRO A 74 3.74 -6.06 -10.11
N ARG A 75 3.82 -5.73 -11.40
CA ARG A 75 3.86 -6.75 -12.47
C ARG A 75 5.12 -7.59 -12.42
N ARG A 76 6.26 -6.99 -12.11
CA ARG A 76 7.55 -7.70 -11.99
C ARG A 76 7.56 -8.65 -10.79
N LEU A 77 7.10 -8.20 -9.63
CA LEU A 77 6.98 -9.03 -8.43
C LEU A 77 6.05 -10.23 -8.66
N THR A 78 4.93 -10.02 -9.35
CA THR A 78 4.02 -11.11 -9.71
C THR A 78 4.69 -12.15 -10.60
N ARG A 79 5.54 -11.70 -11.54
CA ARG A 79 6.29 -12.61 -12.43
C ARG A 79 7.32 -13.44 -11.66
N GLU A 80 8.07 -12.80 -10.76
CA GLU A 80 9.07 -13.49 -9.92
C GLU A 80 8.41 -14.50 -8.98
N ALA A 81 7.26 -14.18 -8.38
CA ALA A 81 6.55 -15.09 -7.47
C ALA A 81 5.93 -16.32 -8.18
N ALA A 82 5.83 -16.30 -9.51
CA ALA A 82 5.28 -17.38 -10.32
C ALA A 82 6.34 -18.32 -10.92
N GLY A 83 7.63 -18.01 -10.74
CA GLY A 83 8.76 -18.84 -11.15
C GLY A 83 9.35 -19.61 -9.97
#